data_AF-A0A1G6MD70-F1
#
_entry.id   AF-A0A1G6MD70-F1
#
_cell.length_a   1.000
_cell.length_b   1.000
_cell.length_c   1.000
_cell.angle_alpha   90.00
_cell.angle_beta   90.00
_cell.angle_gamma   90.00
#
_symmetry.space_group_name_H-M   'P 1'
#
loop_
_entity.id
_entity.type
_entity.pdbx_description
1 polymer ?
#
loop_
_entity_poly.entity_id
_entity_poly.type
_entity_poly.pdbx_seq_one_letter_code
_entity_poly.pdbx_strand_id
1 'polypeptide(L)'
;MAAKKINKNMKFEEALAELEAAVEKLESGDLPLEEAIEEFQKGTELSRICMEKLKVAKAAVQKLVVSPVNDDNFHTEEFEEPDEEE
;
A
#
# COMPACT_ATOMS: atom_id res chain seq x y z
N MET A 1 23.80 -1.76 11.28
CA MET A 1 23.26 -0.94 10.18
C MET A 1 22.12 -0.10 10.74
N ALA A 2 21.93 1.14 10.27
CA ALA A 2 20.95 2.05 10.86
C ALA A 2 19.52 1.62 10.48
N ALA A 3 18.71 1.25 11.47
CA ALA A 3 17.28 1.00 11.27
C ALA A 3 16.64 2.27 10.67
N LYS A 4 16.28 2.21 9.39
CA LYS A 4 15.69 3.35 8.69
C LYS A 4 14.27 3.53 9.22
N LYS A 5 14.08 4.56 10.03
CA LYS A 5 12.81 4.91 10.67
C LYS A 5 11.74 5.16 9.60
N ILE A 6 10.68 4.36 9.61
CA ILE A 6 9.54 4.51 8.69
C ILE A 6 8.83 5.84 9.02
N ASN A 7 8.80 6.74 8.05
CA ASN A 7 8.09 8.02 8.18
C ASN A 7 6.64 7.83 7.74
N LYS A 8 5.68 7.90 8.67
CA LYS A 8 4.25 7.75 8.39
C LYS A 8 3.69 8.79 7.40
N ASN A 9 4.41 9.89 7.18
CA ASN A 9 4.05 10.94 6.24
C ASN A 9 4.71 10.82 4.85
N MET A 10 5.39 9.70 4.54
CA MET A 10 5.93 9.43 3.20
C MET A 10 4.85 9.49 2.12
N LYS A 11 5.20 9.71 0.85
CA LYS A 11 4.23 9.63 -0.27
C LYS A 11 3.85 8.18 -0.58
N PHE A 12 2.77 7.99 -1.35
CA PHE A 12 2.33 6.64 -1.75
C PHE A 12 3.42 5.92 -2.55
N GLU A 13 3.94 6.56 -3.60
CA GLU A 13 5.01 5.98 -4.45
C GLU A 13 6.26 5.60 -3.65
N GLU A 14 6.62 6.42 -2.65
CA GLU A 14 7.77 6.13 -1.79
C GLU A 14 7.51 4.92 -0.89
N ALA A 15 6.32 4.85 -0.29
CA ALA A 15 5.91 3.71 0.54
C ALA A 15 5.87 2.40 -0.26
N LEU A 16 5.34 2.46 -1.49
CA LEU A 16 5.26 1.32 -2.39
C LEU A 16 6.65 0.84 -2.80
N ALA A 17 7.54 1.75 -3.23
CA ALA A 17 8.89 1.38 -3.60
C ALA A 17 9.69 0.77 -2.43
N GLU A 18 9.52 1.29 -1.21
CA GLU A 18 10.14 0.68 -0.02
C GLU A 18 9.54 -0.68 0.33
N LEU A 19 8.25 -0.91 0.04
CA LEU A 19 7.57 -2.18 0.27
C LEU A 19 8.06 -3.24 -0.71
N GLU A 20 8.11 -2.91 -2.00
CA GLU A 20 8.65 -3.78 -3.05
C GLU A 20 10.08 -4.21 -2.72
N ALA A 21 10.93 -3.27 -2.30
CA ALA A 21 12.29 -3.57 -1.88
C ALA A 21 12.36 -4.47 -0.64
N ALA A 22 11.40 -4.38 0.30
CA ALA A 22 11.33 -5.27 1.45
C ALA A 22 10.88 -6.69 1.04
N VAL A 23 9.92 -6.79 0.11
CA VAL A 23 9.46 -8.06 -0.44
C VAL A 23 10.57 -8.76 -1.21
N GLU A 24 11.26 -8.06 -2.12
CA GLU A 24 12.36 -8.61 -2.91
C GLU A 24 13.47 -9.20 -2.01
N LYS A 25 13.79 -8.50 -0.92
CA LYS A 25 14.72 -8.99 0.10
C LYS A 25 14.24 -10.27 0.78
N LEU A 26 12.97 -10.32 1.20
CA LEU A 26 12.40 -11.52 1.83
C LEU A 26 12.36 -12.71 0.87
N GLU A 27 12.03 -12.46 -0.41
CA GLU A 27 11.98 -13.47 -1.46
C GLU A 27 13.36 -14.01 -1.85
N SER A 28 14.43 -13.23 -1.64
CA SER A 28 15.80 -13.69 -1.91
C SER A 28 16.21 -14.89 -1.06
N GLY A 29 15.63 -15.04 0.14
CA GLY A 29 15.90 -16.17 1.04
C GLY A 29 17.28 -16.17 1.73
N ASP A 30 18.13 -15.16 1.46
CA ASP A 30 19.50 -15.08 1.97
C ASP A 30 19.62 -14.34 3.32
N LEU A 31 18.50 -13.87 3.89
CA LEU A 31 18.47 -13.12 5.14
C LEU A 31 18.56 -14.04 6.37
N PRO A 32 19.38 -13.68 7.37
CA PRO A 32 19.26 -14.24 8.71
C PRO A 32 17.85 -14.07 9.27
N LEU A 33 17.41 -15.01 10.12
CA LEU A 33 16.05 -15.02 10.69
C LEU A 33 15.68 -13.69 11.35
N GLU A 34 16.58 -13.13 12.16
CA GLU A 34 16.34 -11.85 12.83
C GLU A 34 16.11 -10.71 11.83
N GLU A 35 16.90 -10.65 10.75
CA GLU A 35 16.75 -9.63 9.71
C GLU A 35 15.47 -9.83 8.88
N ALA A 36 15.10 -11.08 8.61
CA ALA A 36 13.84 -11.41 7.93
C ALA A 36 12.62 -10.96 8.75
N ILE A 37 12.66 -11.11 10.08
CA ILE A 37 11.59 -10.61 10.96
C ILE A 37 11.51 -9.08 10.91
N GLU A 38 12.65 -8.39 10.91
CA GLU A 38 12.68 -6.92 10.79
C GLU A 38 12.13 -6.44 9.44
N GLU A 39 12.52 -7.05 8.32
CA GLU A 39 12.01 -6.71 6.99
C GLU A 39 10.52 -7.03 6.85
N PHE A 40 10.03 -8.12 7.47
CA PHE A 40 8.60 -8.43 7.50
C PHE A 40 7.81 -7.36 8.28
N GLN A 41 8.27 -6.97 9.47
CA GLN A 41 7.65 -5.90 10.24
C GLN A 41 7.64 -4.58 9.46
N LYS A 42 8.73 -4.27 8.77
CA LYS A 42 8.81 -3.12 7.88
C LYS A 42 7.79 -3.19 6.75
N GLY A 43 7.73 -4.32 6.05
CA GLY A 43 6.79 -4.55 4.93
C GLY A 43 5.34 -4.42 5.37
N THR A 44 4.97 -4.97 6.53
CA THR A 44 3.59 -4.86 7.06
C THR A 44 3.19 -3.40 7.39
N GLU A 45 4.07 -2.61 8.00
CA GLU A 45 3.81 -1.18 8.25
C GLU A 45 3.71 -0.38 6.95
N LEU A 46 4.57 -0.65 5.96
CA LEU A 46 4.52 0.00 4.65
C LEU A 46 3.23 -0.34 3.89
N SER A 47 2.83 -1.61 3.88
CA SER A 47 1.56 -2.06 3.30
C SER A 47 0.38 -1.32 3.93
N ARG A 48 0.38 -1.17 5.26
CA ARG A 48 -0.65 -0.40 5.97
C ARG A 48 -0.66 1.06 5.52
N ILE A 49 0.49 1.71 5.40
CA ILE A 49 0.59 3.10 4.92
C ILE A 49 0.03 3.24 3.50
N CYS A 50 0.35 2.29 2.61
CA CYS A 50 -0.18 2.26 1.24
C CYS A 50 -1.71 2.16 1.24
N MET A 51 -2.28 1.21 2.00
CA MET A 51 -3.73 1.03 2.12
C MET A 51 -4.43 2.27 2.68
N GLU A 52 -3.86 2.90 3.71
CA GLU A 52 -4.43 4.13 4.29
C GLU A 52 -4.47 5.27 3.27
N LYS A 53 -3.43 5.42 2.45
CA LYS A 53 -3.39 6.43 1.37
C LYS A 53 -4.40 6.14 0.26
N LEU A 54 -4.48 4.89 -0.19
CA LEU A 54 -5.46 4.48 -1.20
C LEU A 54 -6.89 4.70 -0.70
N LYS A 55 -7.17 4.44 0.58
CA LYS A 55 -8.47 4.71 1.20
C LYS A 55 -8.83 6.19 1.15
N VAL A 56 -7.88 7.08 1.47
CA VAL A 56 -8.08 8.53 1.38
C VAL A 56 -8.33 8.97 -0.06
N ALA A 57 -7.56 8.43 -1.02
CA ALA A 57 -7.73 8.72 -2.45
C ALA A 57 -9.10 8.24 -2.96
N LYS A 58 -9.52 7.00 -2.65
CA LYS A 58 -10.84 6.46 -2.99
C LYS A 58 -11.96 7.36 -2.48
N ALA A 59 -11.88 7.79 -1.21
CA ALA A 59 -12.87 8.68 -0.62
C ALA A 59 -12.92 10.07 -1.29
N ALA A 60 -11.78 10.60 -1.74
CA ALA A 60 -11.73 11.85 -2.48
C ALA A 60 -12.38 11.71 -3.86
N VAL A 61 -12.09 10.63 -4.59
CA VAL A 61 -12.68 10.34 -5.91
C VAL A 61 -14.20 10.15 -5.79
N GLN A 62 -14.67 9.36 -4.82
CA GLN A 62 -16.11 9.14 -4.58
C GLN A 62 -16.86 10.45 -4.36
N LYS A 63 -16.29 11.39 -3.59
CA LYS A 63 -16.91 12.71 -3.38
C LYS A 63 -17.01 13.54 -4.66
N LEU A 64 -16.03 13.42 -5.56
CA LEU A 64 -16.06 14.11 -6.84
C LEU A 64 -17.13 13.52 -7.75
N VAL A 65 -17.22 12.19 -7.84
CA VAL A 65 -18.18 11.48 -8.69
C VAL A 65 -19.63 11.75 -8.25
N VAL A 66 -19.91 11.81 -6.95
CA VAL A 66 -21.27 12.07 -6.41
C VAL A 66 -21.65 13.57 -6.45
N SER A 67 -20.73 14.47 -6.79
CA SER A 67 -20.98 15.91 -6.83
C SER A 67 -21.93 16.27 -7.99
N PRO A 68 -22.96 17.12 -7.77
CA PRO A 68 -23.98 17.49 -8.77
C PRO A 68 -23.45 18.31 -9.96
N VAL A 69 -22.14 18.49 -10.08
CA VAL A 69 -21.47 19.22 -11.16
C VAL A 69 -21.16 18.30 -12.36
N ASN A 70 -21.24 16.97 -12.19
CA ASN A 70 -20.98 16.01 -13.26
C ASN A 70 -22.30 15.59 -13.92
N ASP A 71 -22.55 16.05 -15.14
CA ASP A 71 -23.66 15.63 -16.02
C ASP A 71 -23.40 14.25 -16.67
N ASP A 72 -22.17 13.75 -16.57
CA ASP A 72 -21.75 12.45 -17.07
C ASP A 72 -21.95 11.37 -15.99
N ASN A 73 -22.55 10.25 -16.39
CA ASN A 73 -22.94 9.10 -15.57
C ASN A 73 -21.72 8.30 -15.04
N PHE A 74 -20.80 8.94 -14.32
CA PHE A 74 -19.67 8.30 -13.66
C PHE A 74 -20.16 7.48 -12.46
N HIS A 75 -19.72 6.23 -12.36
CA HIS A 75 -19.95 5.38 -11.20
C HIS A 75 -18.62 4.82 -10.68
N THR A 76 -18.54 4.63 -9.36
CA THR A 76 -17.40 3.94 -8.74
C THR A 76 -17.80 2.51 -8.42
N GLU A 77 -16.93 1.56 -8.73
CA GLU A 77 -17.07 0.16 -8.32
C GLU A 77 -15.98 -0.20 -7.31
N GLU A 78 -16.20 -1.26 -6.54
CA GLU A 78 -15.15 -1.81 -5.68
C GLU A 78 -14.22 -2.69 -6.52
N PHE A 79 -12.94 -2.76 -6.13
CA PHE A 79 -12.03 -3.73 -6.74
C PHE A 79 -12.52 -5.13 -6.40
N GLU A 80 -12.72 -5.97 -7.41
CA GLU A 80 -12.96 -7.40 -7.21
C GLU A 80 -11.74 -7.98 -6.50
N GLU A 81 -11.94 -8.64 -5.36
CA GLU A 81 -10.89 -9.48 -4.79
C GLU A 81 -10.62 -10.59 -5.81
N PRO A 82 -9.36 -10.79 -6.24
CA PRO A 82 -9.05 -11.90 -7.13
C PRO A 82 -9.55 -13.17 -6.42
N ASP A 83 -10.41 -13.93 -7.09
CA ASP A 83 -10.96 -15.19 -6.57
C ASP A 83 -9.80 -15.98 -5.94
N GLU A 84 -9.84 -16.20 -4.63
CA GLU A 84 -8.94 -17.13 -3.96
C GLU A 84 -9.28 -18.51 -4.54
N GLU A 85 -8.61 -18.93 -5.61
CA GLU A 85 -8.69 -20.29 -6.11
C GLU A 85 -8.21 -21.22 -4.97
N GLU A 86 -9.18 -21.96 -4.38
CA GLU A 86 -8.98 -22.99 -3.34
C GLU A 86 -8.00 -24.10 -3.74
#